data_AF-A0A151Y3L3-F1
#
_entry.id   AF-A0A151Y3L3-F1
#
_cell.length_a   1.000
_cell.length_b   1.000
_cell.length_c   1.000
_cell.angle_alpha   90.00
_cell.angle_beta   90.00
_cell.angle_gamma   90.00
#
_symmetry.space_group_name_H-M   'P 1'
#
loop_
_entity.id
_entity.type
_entity.pdbx_description
1 polymer ?
#
loop_
_entity_poly.entity_id
_entity_poly.type
_entity_poly.pdbx_seq_one_letter_code
_entity_poly.pdbx_strand_id
1 'polypeptide(L)'
;MQKPKIKPVYLLNVLWLLGLLHIGYYGSKPYPHYMLDQMMTPDIQAVFMACGIFSIYFIAGNILRLTPFWKASRYWSYICLSAILVFQAFIAFMGAMHAPPYWGALIMNCMFILLAHFVLYPLYAISKKFAQKKNTA
;
A
#
# COMPACT_ATOMS: atom_id res chain seq x y z
N MET A 1 28.73 -4.09 -19.94
CA MET A 1 27.83 -4.24 -18.76
C MET A 1 26.48 -3.60 -19.05
N GLN A 2 25.43 -4.40 -19.28
CA GLN A 2 24.07 -3.87 -19.36
C GLN A 2 23.60 -3.51 -17.94
N LYS A 3 23.28 -2.25 -17.68
CA LYS A 3 22.67 -1.85 -16.40
C LYS A 3 21.33 -2.58 -16.24
N PRO A 4 21.09 -3.29 -15.13
CA PRO A 4 19.82 -3.97 -14.93
C PRO A 4 18.70 -2.92 -14.88
N LYS A 5 17.78 -2.97 -15.86
CA LYS A 5 16.60 -2.12 -15.88
C LYS A 5 15.58 -2.68 -14.90
N ILE A 6 15.59 -2.17 -13.67
CA ILE A 6 14.59 -2.54 -12.65
C ILE A 6 13.20 -2.11 -13.18
N LYS A 7 12.34 -3.10 -13.43
CA LYS A 7 10.95 -2.84 -13.83
C LYS A 7 10.18 -2.32 -12.60
N PRO A 8 9.28 -1.32 -12.78
CA PRO A 8 8.45 -0.80 -11.68
C PRO A 8 7.60 -1.87 -10.96
N VAL A 9 7.35 -3.03 -11.59
CA VAL A 9 6.65 -4.16 -10.93
C VAL A 9 7.42 -4.63 -9.69
N TYR A 10 8.74 -4.77 -9.82
CA TYR A 10 9.56 -5.35 -8.77
C TYR A 10 9.61 -4.42 -7.57
N LEU A 11 9.68 -3.10 -7.81
CA LEU A 11 9.59 -2.12 -6.74
C LEU A 11 8.24 -2.20 -6.00
N LEU A 12 7.14 -2.33 -6.74
CA LEU A 12 5.79 -2.45 -6.16
C LEU A 12 5.64 -3.72 -5.31
N ASN A 13 6.18 -4.86 -5.78
CA ASN A 13 6.15 -6.11 -5.02
C ASN A 13 7.11 -6.11 -3.82
N VAL A 14 8.25 -5.42 -3.92
CA VAL A 14 9.16 -5.23 -2.76
C VAL A 14 8.47 -4.39 -1.70
N LEU A 15 7.82 -3.29 -2.07
CA LEU A 15 7.03 -2.47 -1.13
C LEU A 15 5.90 -3.28 -0.50
N TRP A 16 5.25 -4.16 -1.27
CA TRP A 16 4.23 -5.06 -0.75
C TRP A 16 4.79 -5.99 0.34
N LEU A 17 5.90 -6.69 0.04
CA LEU A 17 6.54 -7.61 0.98
C LEU A 17 7.05 -6.89 2.23
N LEU A 18 7.65 -5.71 2.07
CA LEU A 18 8.10 -4.89 3.20
C LEU A 18 6.94 -4.46 4.09
N GLY A 19 5.80 -4.05 3.49
CA GLY A 19 4.61 -3.70 4.26
C GLY A 19 4.01 -4.89 5.00
N LEU A 20 3.98 -6.08 4.37
CA LEU A 20 3.55 -7.32 5.02
C LEU A 20 4.48 -7.70 6.18
N LEU A 21 5.79 -7.63 5.99
CA LEU A 21 6.77 -7.86 7.04
C LEU A 21 6.62 -6.85 8.19
N HIS A 22 6.37 -5.59 7.86
CA HIS A 22 6.14 -4.54 8.85
C HIS A 22 4.89 -4.82 9.70
N ILE A 23 3.77 -5.16 9.06
CA ILE A 23 2.53 -5.52 9.76
C ILE A 23 2.73 -6.80 10.58
N GLY A 24 3.34 -7.83 10.02
CA GLY A 24 3.58 -9.09 10.73
C GLY A 24 4.51 -8.92 11.93
N TYR A 25 5.61 -8.17 11.77
CA TYR A 25 6.60 -7.98 12.83
C TYR A 25 6.09 -7.10 13.97
N TYR A 26 5.47 -5.95 13.67
CA TYR A 26 4.95 -5.07 14.72
C TYR A 26 3.60 -5.56 15.26
N GLY A 27 2.78 -6.16 14.41
CA GLY A 27 1.46 -6.69 14.76
C GLY A 27 1.49 -7.93 15.64
N SER A 28 2.60 -8.67 15.66
CA SER A 28 2.79 -9.84 16.53
C SER A 28 3.39 -9.51 17.89
N LYS A 29 3.79 -8.26 18.15
CA LYS A 29 4.34 -7.86 19.45
C LYS A 29 3.25 -7.75 20.52
N PRO A 30 3.53 -8.17 21.76
CA PRO A 30 2.65 -7.87 22.89
C PRO A 30 2.47 -6.36 23.05
N TYR A 31 1.27 -5.94 23.45
CA TYR A 31 0.94 -4.53 23.62
C TYR A 31 0.08 -4.33 24.88
N PRO A 32 0.22 -3.17 25.55
CA PRO A 32 -0.59 -2.87 26.72
C PRO A 32 -2.06 -2.69 26.30
N HIS A 33 -2.97 -3.34 27.01
CA HIS A 33 -4.39 -3.13 26.79
C HIS A 33 -4.80 -1.75 27.34
N TYR A 34 -5.53 -0.98 26.53
CA TYR A 34 -5.85 0.42 26.77
C TYR A 34 -6.64 0.72 28.06
N MET A 35 -7.20 -0.30 28.73
CA MET A 35 -7.91 -0.16 30.02
C MET A 35 -7.26 -0.88 31.20
N LEU A 36 -6.45 -1.92 30.96
CA LEU A 36 -6.10 -2.89 32.01
C LEU A 36 -4.60 -2.88 32.36
N ASP A 37 -3.76 -2.13 31.64
CA ASP A 37 -2.27 -2.15 31.74
C ASP A 37 -1.64 -3.56 31.64
N GLN A 38 -2.45 -4.57 31.28
CA GLN A 38 -1.99 -5.92 31.04
C GLN A 38 -1.47 -6.03 29.61
N MET A 39 -0.32 -6.70 29.47
CA MET A 39 0.22 -7.07 28.16
C MET A 39 -0.70 -8.11 27.52
N MET A 40 -1.36 -7.73 26.43
CA MET A 40 -2.11 -8.65 25.60
C MET A 40 -1.24 -9.21 24.50
N THR A 41 -1.36 -10.52 24.27
CA THR A 41 -0.86 -11.15 23.07
C THR A 41 -1.80 -10.86 21.91
N PRO A 42 -1.30 -10.41 20.76
CA PRO A 42 -2.14 -10.14 19.60
C PRO A 42 -2.74 -11.43 19.04
N ASP A 43 -3.99 -11.34 18.57
CA ASP A 43 -4.63 -12.42 17.83
C ASP A 43 -3.98 -12.55 16.45
N ILE A 44 -3.37 -13.71 16.22
CA ILE A 44 -2.70 -14.05 14.96
C ILE A 44 -3.68 -13.98 13.78
N GLN A 45 -4.96 -14.36 13.97
CA GLN A 45 -5.96 -14.26 12.91
C GLN A 45 -6.21 -12.82 12.50
N ALA A 46 -6.26 -11.89 13.47
CA ALA A 46 -6.40 -10.46 13.21
C ALA A 46 -5.18 -9.87 12.48
N VAL A 47 -3.96 -10.33 12.80
CA VAL A 47 -2.74 -9.94 12.08
C VAL A 47 -2.78 -10.41 10.62
N PHE A 48 -3.19 -11.65 10.37
CA PHE A 48 -3.37 -12.15 9.00
C PHE A 48 -4.46 -11.39 8.25
N MET A 49 -5.55 -11.01 8.91
CA MET A 49 -6.59 -10.18 8.33
C MET A 49 -6.04 -8.82 7.91
N ALA A 50 -5.24 -8.15 8.75
CA ALA A 50 -4.61 -6.88 8.41
C ALA A 50 -3.66 -7.00 7.19
N CYS A 51 -2.86 -8.07 7.14
CA CYS A 51 -2.03 -8.40 5.98
C CYS A 51 -2.86 -8.64 4.71
N GLY A 52 -3.98 -9.33 4.83
CA GLY A 52 -4.94 -9.58 3.75
C GLY A 52 -5.52 -8.28 3.22
N ILE A 53 -6.04 -7.43 4.10
CA ILE A 53 -6.58 -6.09 3.77
C ILE A 53 -5.52 -5.30 3.02
N PHE A 54 -4.29 -5.20 3.54
CA PHE A 54 -3.19 -4.48 2.90
C PHE A 54 -2.91 -4.98 1.47
N SER A 55 -2.93 -6.29 1.28
CA SER A 55 -2.59 -6.96 0.03
C SER A 55 -3.55 -6.67 -1.13
N ILE A 56 -4.80 -6.32 -0.85
CA ILE A 56 -5.83 -6.11 -1.88
C ILE A 56 -5.37 -5.09 -2.94
N TYR A 57 -4.79 -3.97 -2.52
CA TYR A 57 -4.26 -2.95 -3.42
C TYR A 57 -3.17 -3.48 -4.38
N PHE A 58 -2.23 -4.27 -3.85
CA PHE A 58 -1.12 -4.81 -4.65
C PHE A 58 -1.59 -5.94 -5.58
N ILE A 59 -2.52 -6.78 -5.13
CA ILE A 59 -3.14 -7.82 -5.95
C ILE A 59 -3.91 -7.17 -7.09
N ALA A 60 -4.79 -6.21 -6.81
CA ALA A 60 -5.54 -5.47 -7.82
C ALA A 60 -4.61 -4.75 -8.81
N GLY A 61 -3.55 -4.10 -8.32
CA GLY A 61 -2.55 -3.44 -9.16
C GLY A 61 -1.82 -4.41 -10.09
N ASN A 62 -1.46 -5.59 -9.61
CA ASN A 62 -0.85 -6.63 -10.44
C ASN A 62 -1.84 -7.21 -11.47
N ILE A 63 -3.09 -7.50 -11.07
CA ILE A 63 -4.13 -8.01 -11.99
C ILE A 63 -4.39 -7.00 -13.11
N LEU A 64 -4.64 -5.73 -12.78
CA LEU A 64 -4.91 -4.68 -13.76
C LEU A 64 -3.77 -4.55 -14.76
N ARG A 65 -2.53 -4.68 -14.29
CA ARG A 65 -1.33 -4.61 -15.13
C ARG A 65 -1.16 -5.81 -16.05
N LEU A 66 -1.52 -7.01 -15.60
CA LEU A 66 -1.48 -8.23 -16.39
C LEU A 66 -2.58 -8.26 -17.46
N THR A 67 -3.66 -7.52 -17.25
CA THR A 67 -4.73 -7.36 -18.23
C THR A 67 -4.42 -6.23 -19.23
N PRO A 68 -4.92 -6.32 -20.47
CA PRO A 68 -4.79 -5.24 -21.46
C PRO A 68 -5.51 -3.94 -21.04
N PHE A 69 -6.41 -4.04 -20.04
CA PHE A 69 -7.17 -2.92 -19.49
C PHE A 69 -6.27 -1.77 -18.98
N TRP A 70 -5.10 -2.07 -18.42
CA TRP A 70 -4.15 -1.03 -18.00
C TRP A 70 -3.66 -0.16 -19.16
N LYS A 71 -3.46 -0.74 -20.35
CA LYS A 71 -3.02 0.02 -21.52
C LYS A 71 -4.18 0.76 -22.17
N ALA A 72 -5.36 0.13 -22.23
CA ALA A 72 -6.55 0.71 -22.85
C ALA A 72 -7.15 1.85 -22.01
N SER A 73 -7.14 1.72 -20.68
CA SER A 73 -7.88 2.61 -19.78
C SER A 73 -7.09 2.95 -18.51
N ARG A 74 -6.01 3.73 -18.69
CA ARG A 74 -5.11 4.13 -17.60
C ARG A 74 -5.80 4.95 -16.51
N TYR A 75 -6.71 5.84 -16.91
CA TYR A 75 -7.44 6.68 -15.97
C TYR A 75 -8.36 5.86 -15.07
N TRP A 76 -9.17 4.97 -15.65
CA TRP A 76 -10.06 4.11 -14.88
C TRP A 76 -9.31 3.12 -13.99
N SER A 77 -8.19 2.58 -14.46
CA SER A 77 -7.30 1.75 -13.63
C SER A 77 -6.79 2.51 -12.40
N TYR A 78 -6.43 3.79 -12.58
CA TYR A 78 -6.02 4.67 -11.47
C TYR A 78 -7.18 4.92 -10.50
N ILE A 79 -8.38 5.25 -10.99
CA ILE A 79 -9.56 5.47 -10.14
C ILE A 79 -9.94 4.22 -9.34
N CYS A 80 -9.89 3.04 -9.96
CA CYS A 80 -10.15 1.77 -9.29
C CYS A 80 -9.17 1.54 -8.13
N LEU A 81 -7.86 1.73 -8.37
CA LEU A 81 -6.84 1.61 -7.33
C LEU A 81 -7.00 2.66 -6.22
N SER A 82 -7.36 3.90 -6.58
CA SER A 82 -7.67 4.95 -5.62
C SER A 82 -8.82 4.56 -4.70
N ALA A 83 -9.91 4.01 -5.26
CA ALA A 83 -11.07 3.58 -4.48
C ALA A 83 -10.72 2.46 -3.49
N ILE A 84 -9.96 1.45 -3.94
CA ILE A 84 -9.46 0.37 -3.08
C ILE A 84 -8.62 0.95 -1.93
N LEU A 85 -7.70 1.87 -2.24
CA LEU A 85 -6.78 2.43 -1.28
C LEU A 85 -7.49 3.28 -0.21
N VAL A 86 -8.46 4.10 -0.62
CA VAL A 86 -9.29 4.89 0.30
C VAL A 86 -10.12 3.97 1.20
N PHE A 87 -10.71 2.92 0.63
CA PHE A 87 -11.49 1.95 1.40
C PHE A 87 -10.64 1.18 2.41
N GLN A 88 -9.43 0.74 2.02
CA GLN A 88 -8.47 0.12 2.94
C GLN A 88 -8.08 1.05 4.09
N ALA A 89 -7.80 2.32 3.79
CA ALA A 89 -7.46 3.31 4.81
C ALA A 89 -8.63 3.53 5.77
N PHE A 90 -9.86 3.62 5.26
CA PHE A 90 -11.06 3.72 6.08
C PHE A 90 -11.20 2.52 7.04
N ILE A 91 -11.06 1.28 6.54
CA ILE A 91 -11.08 0.07 7.37
C ILE A 91 -9.97 0.14 8.43
N ALA A 92 -8.76 0.57 8.05
CA ALA A 92 -7.63 0.65 8.96
C ALA A 92 -7.89 1.64 10.11
N PHE A 93 -8.48 2.80 9.83
CA PHE A 93 -8.86 3.78 10.86
C PHE A 93 -9.99 3.28 11.76
N MET A 94 -11.01 2.62 11.20
CA MET A 94 -12.08 2.00 12.00
C MET A 94 -11.53 0.92 12.94
N GLY A 95 -10.61 0.08 12.47
CA GLY A 95 -10.00 -0.97 13.27
C GLY A 95 -9.04 -0.46 14.35
N ALA A 96 -8.38 0.67 14.12
CA ALA A 96 -7.45 1.27 15.10
C ALA A 96 -8.14 1.91 16.31
N MET A 97 -9.47 2.03 16.31
CA MET A 97 -10.24 2.52 17.46
C MET A 97 -10.02 1.67 18.73
N HIS A 98 -9.57 0.42 18.59
CA HIS A 98 -9.26 -0.49 19.70
C HIS A 98 -7.77 -0.51 20.11
N ALA A 99 -6.95 0.37 19.53
CA ALA A 99 -5.50 0.50 19.69
C ALA A 99 -4.59 -0.74 19.49
N PRO A 100 -4.90 -1.77 18.67
CA PRO A 100 -3.97 -2.88 18.49
C PRO A 100 -2.80 -2.51 17.56
N PRO A 101 -1.60 -3.05 17.79
CA PRO A 101 -0.38 -2.66 17.07
C PRO A 101 -0.41 -3.01 15.58
N TYR A 102 -1.12 -4.08 15.19
CA TYR A 102 -1.27 -4.48 13.78
C TYR A 102 -2.12 -3.49 12.98
N TRP A 103 -3.14 -2.89 13.59
CA TRP A 103 -3.92 -1.81 12.94
C TRP A 103 -3.09 -0.54 12.80
N GLY A 104 -2.27 -0.19 13.79
CA GLY A 104 -1.33 0.92 13.69
C GLY A 104 -0.30 0.72 12.57
N ALA A 105 0.28 -0.48 12.47
CA ALA A 105 1.19 -0.84 11.38
C ALA A 105 0.49 -0.82 10.01
N LEU A 106 -0.78 -1.24 9.93
CA LEU A 106 -1.57 -1.15 8.71
C LEU A 106 -1.81 0.32 8.30
N ILE A 107 -2.22 1.19 9.23
CA ILE A 107 -2.43 2.62 8.96
C ILE A 107 -1.16 3.25 8.42
N MET A 108 -0.01 3.06 9.09
CA MET A 108 1.26 3.62 8.62
C MET A 108 1.56 3.21 7.19
N ASN A 109 1.44 1.93 6.87
CA ASN A 109 1.65 1.44 5.51
C ASN A 109 0.64 2.03 4.51
N CYS A 110 -0.65 2.12 4.86
CA CYS A 110 -1.68 2.75 4.03
C CYS A 110 -1.37 4.23 3.77
N MET A 111 -0.90 4.98 4.77
CA MET A 111 -0.53 6.39 4.62
C MET A 111 0.64 6.57 3.65
N PHE A 112 1.66 5.71 3.72
CA PHE A 112 2.76 5.73 2.76
C PHE A 112 2.30 5.45 1.33
N ILE A 113 1.39 4.49 1.14
CA ILE A 113 0.85 4.20 -0.19
C ILE A 113 -0.05 5.33 -0.68
N LEU A 114 -0.86 5.95 0.19
CA LEU A 114 -1.66 7.13 -0.16
C LEU A 114 -0.78 8.28 -0.65
N LEU A 115 0.30 8.57 0.07
CA LEU A 115 1.30 9.55 -0.37
C LEU A 115 1.89 9.17 -1.73
N ALA A 116 2.28 7.91 -1.91
CA ALA A 116 2.85 7.45 -3.16
C ALA A 116 1.86 7.54 -4.34
N HIS A 117 0.60 7.18 -4.11
CA HIS A 117 -0.44 7.09 -5.14
C HIS A 117 -1.00 8.45 -5.53
N PHE A 118 -1.26 9.34 -4.56
CA PHE A 118 -1.89 10.64 -4.82
C PHE A 118 -0.90 11.80 -4.98
N VAL A 119 0.32 11.68 -4.45
CA VAL A 119 1.32 12.77 -4.53
C VAL A 119 2.45 12.38 -5.47
N LEU A 120 3.18 11.30 -5.17
CA LEU A 120 4.40 10.96 -5.92
C LEU A 120 4.10 10.54 -7.36
N TYR A 121 3.05 9.72 -7.58
CA TYR A 121 2.70 9.25 -8.91
C TYR A 121 2.24 10.39 -9.86
N PRO A 122 1.32 11.30 -9.45
CA PRO A 122 0.99 12.47 -10.27
C PRO A 122 2.18 13.39 -10.51
N LEU A 123 3.01 13.68 -9.51
CA LEU A 123 4.22 14.48 -9.68
C LEU A 123 5.18 13.86 -10.70
N TYR A 124 5.37 12.54 -10.66
CA TYR A 124 6.16 11.81 -11.64
C TYR A 124 5.55 11.87 -13.05
N ALA A 125 4.23 11.75 -13.18
CA ALA A 125 3.55 11.85 -14.45
C ALA A 125 3.68 13.25 -15.07
N ILE A 126 3.56 14.29 -14.25
CA ILE A 126 3.72 15.69 -14.64
C ILE A 126 5.17 15.98 -15.06
N SER A 127 6.15 15.57 -14.24
CA SER A 127 7.57 15.81 -14.54
C SER A 127 8.00 15.16 -15.85
N LYS A 128 7.52 13.94 -16.13
CA LYS A 128 7.76 13.26 -17.41
C LYS A 128 7.17 14.03 -18.60
N LYS A 129 5.96 14.59 -18.46
CA LYS A 129 5.32 15.40 -19.50
C LYS A 129 6.15 16.65 -19.83
N PHE A 130 6.67 17.33 -18.80
CA PHE A 130 7.53 18.50 -18.99
C PHE A 130 8.90 18.15 -19.60
N ALA A 131 9.52 17.05 -19.15
CA ALA A 131 10.80 16.58 -19.70
C ALA A 131 10.69 16.19 -21.18
N GLN A 132 9.60 15.54 -21.58
CA GLN A 132 9.35 15.23 -23.00
C GLN A 132 9.16 16.50 -23.83
N LYS A 133 8.42 17.49 -23.32
CA LYS A 133 8.20 18.77 -24.01
C LYS A 133 9.51 19.55 -24.25
N LYS A 134 10.46 19.47 -23.30
CA LYS A 134 11.79 20.11 -23.40
C LYS A 134 12.71 19.46 -24.44
N ASN A 135 12.57 18.16 -24.71
CA ASN A 135 13.42 17.43 -25.66
C ASN A 135 12.89 17.49 -27.11
N THR A 136 11.69 18.03 -27.33
CA THR A 136 11.05 18.19 -28.65
C THR A 136 11.02 19.64 -29.12
N ALA A 137 11.57 20.57 -28.34
CA ALA A 137 11.75 21.99 -28.67
C ALA A 137 13.24 22.24 -28.89
#